data_AF-A0A9X1RV08-F1
#
_entry.id   AF-A0A9X1RV08-F1
#
_cell.length_a   1.000
_cell.length_b   1.000
_cell.length_c   1.000
_cell.angle_alpha   90.00
_cell.angle_beta   90.00
_cell.angle_gamma   90.00
#
_symmetry.space_group_name_H-M   'P 1'
#
loop_
_entity.id
_entity.type
_entity.pdbx_description
1 polymer ?
#
loop_
_entity_poly.entity_id
_entity_poly.type
_entity_poly.pdbx_seq_one_letter_code
_entity_poly.pdbx_strand_id
1 'polypeptide(L)'
;METRLDTFNGWQMKATVASRLTPAGEAAYFVVEPPTYKESSTGVPEIPANTQCIEGTFDDLDDAFRAAFDVCRRAIEQAERSRNVQKFN
;
A
#
# COMPACT_ATOMS: atom_id res chain seq x y z
N MET A 1 -4.25 -7.01 -14.42
CA MET A 1 -4.24 -6.67 -12.98
C MET A 1 -3.14 -7.48 -12.35
N GLU A 2 -2.31 -6.84 -11.53
CA GLU A 2 -1.14 -7.43 -10.89
C GLU A 2 -1.19 -7.13 -9.40
N THR A 3 -0.87 -8.14 -8.58
CA THR A 3 -0.77 -8.00 -7.12
C THR A 3 0.66 -8.27 -6.71
N ARG A 4 1.24 -7.38 -5.90
CA ARG A 4 2.58 -7.55 -5.33
C ARG A 4 2.54 -7.55 -3.82
N LEU A 5 3.46 -8.32 -3.25
CA LEU A 5 3.74 -8.38 -1.83
C LEU A 5 5.12 -7.80 -1.55
N ASP A 6 5.24 -7.02 -0.48
CA ASP A 6 6.49 -6.46 0.00
C ASP A 6 6.54 -6.60 1.53
N THR A 7 7.70 -6.40 2.14
CA THR A 7 7.89 -6.52 3.59
C THR A 7 8.64 -5.32 4.14
N PHE A 8 8.13 -4.70 5.20
CA PHE A 8 8.71 -3.55 5.86
C PHE A 8 8.61 -3.69 7.38
N ASN A 9 9.73 -3.62 8.10
CA ASN A 9 9.78 -3.75 9.57
C ASN A 9 9.06 -4.98 10.14
N GLY A 10 9.06 -6.12 9.44
CA GLY A 10 8.33 -7.31 9.87
C GLY A 10 6.82 -7.28 9.57
N TRP A 11 6.33 -6.22 8.91
CA TRP A 11 4.99 -6.14 8.35
C TRP A 11 5.00 -6.55 6.89
N GLN A 12 4.05 -7.39 6.49
CA GLN A 12 3.78 -7.71 5.09
C GLN A 12 2.81 -6.67 4.53
N MET A 13 3.14 -6.12 3.37
CA MET A 13 2.31 -5.19 2.62
C MET A 13 1.83 -5.86 1.34
N LYS A 14 0.61 -5.54 0.92
CA LYS A 14 -0.02 -6.06 -0.30
C LYS A 14 -0.66 -4.90 -1.05
N ALA A 15 -0.35 -4.80 -2.34
CA ALA A 15 -0.95 -3.82 -3.23
C ALA A 15 -1.43 -4.50 -4.51
N THR A 16 -2.52 -3.99 -5.08
CA THR A 16 -3.03 -4.48 -6.35
C THR A 16 -3.21 -3.32 -7.32
N VAL A 17 -2.61 -3.43 -8.50
CA VAL A 17 -2.63 -2.41 -9.55
C VAL A 17 -3.27 -3.00 -10.81
N ALA A 18 -4.17 -2.25 -11.43
CA ALA A 18 -4.72 -2.56 -12.73
C ALA A 18 -4.19 -1.58 -13.78
N SER A 19 -4.14 -2.03 -15.02
CA SER A 19 -3.87 -1.17 -16.18
C SER A 19 -5.16 -0.95 -16.96
N ARG A 20 -5.30 0.24 -17.53
CA ARG A 20 -6.37 0.61 -18.46
C ARG A 20 -5.76 1.46 -19.57
N LEU A 21 -6.25 1.27 -20.79
CA LEU A 21 -5.88 2.13 -21.90
C LEU A 21 -6.59 3.48 -21.79
N THR A 22 -5.83 4.57 -21.94
CA THR A 22 -6.39 5.91 -22.11
C THR A 22 -7.10 6.01 -23.47
N PRO A 23 -7.94 7.04 -23.69
CA PRO A 23 -8.52 7.30 -25.01
C PRO A 23 -7.48 7.51 -26.12
N ALA A 24 -6.25 7.88 -25.75
CA ALA A 24 -5.11 8.02 -26.67
C ALA A 24 -4.40 6.69 -26.97
N GLY A 25 -4.78 5.58 -26.33
CA GLY A 25 -4.17 4.27 -26.49
C GLY A 25 -2.94 4.02 -25.61
N GLU A 26 -2.65 4.91 -24.66
CA GLU A 26 -1.54 4.78 -23.72
C GLU A 26 -1.95 3.94 -22.51
N ALA A 27 -1.01 3.20 -21.91
CA ALA A 27 -1.28 2.44 -20.70
C ALA A 27 -1.25 3.38 -19.48
N ALA A 28 -2.34 3.40 -18.71
CA ALA A 28 -2.43 4.06 -17.43
C ALA A 28 -2.66 3.01 -16.32
N TYR A 29 -1.90 3.10 -15.24
CA TYR A 29 -1.94 2.18 -14.11
C TYR A 29 -2.64 2.84 -12.92
N PHE A 30 -3.44 2.09 -12.18
CA PHE A 30 -4.15 2.62 -11.02
C PHE A 30 -4.31 1.54 -9.95
N VAL A 31 -4.26 1.97 -8.69
CA VAL A 31 -4.46 1.09 -7.54
C VAL A 31 -5.95 0.79 -7.42
N VAL A 32 -6.32 -0.50 -7.49
CA VAL A 32 -7.73 -0.95 -7.58
C VAL A 32 -8.36 -1.20 -6.22
N GLU A 33 -7.55 -1.51 -5.21
CA GLU A 33 -8.00 -1.74 -3.84
C GLU A 33 -7.05 -1.03 -2.88
N PRO A 34 -7.52 -0.59 -1.71
CA PRO A 34 -6.64 -0.10 -0.66
C PRO A 34 -5.50 -1.08 -0.40
N PRO A 35 -4.24 -0.63 -0.47
CA PRO A 35 -3.14 -1.52 -0.16
C PRO A 35 -3.23 -1.89 1.31
N THR A 36 -3.08 -3.17 1.60
CA THR A 36 -3.23 -3.73 2.95
C THR A 36 -1.87 -3.97 3.56
N TYR A 37 -1.80 -3.92 4.89
CA TYR A 37 -0.63 -4.31 5.65
C TYR A 37 -1.04 -5.16 6.86
N LYS A 38 -0.19 -6.12 7.23
CA LYS A 38 -0.36 -6.96 8.42
C LYS A 38 0.99 -7.29 9.03
N GLU A 39 1.04 -7.45 10.34
CA GLU A 39 2.27 -7.87 11.02
C GLU A 39 2.51 -9.36 10.69
N SER A 40 3.69 -9.72 10.18
CA SER A 40 3.94 -11.06 9.62
C SER A 40 3.89 -12.17 10.67
N SER A 41 4.11 -11.80 11.94
CA SER A 41 4.28 -12.73 13.06
C SER A 41 3.04 -12.90 13.92
N THR A 42 2.03 -12.04 13.78
CA THR A 42 0.82 -12.09 14.59
C THR A 42 -0.38 -12.32 13.68
N GLY A 43 -1.35 -13.09 14.14
CA GLY A 43 -2.62 -13.33 13.44
C GLY A 43 -3.51 -12.09 13.34
N VAL A 44 -2.91 -10.90 13.26
CA VAL A 44 -3.57 -9.61 13.12
C VAL A 44 -4.24 -9.57 11.75
N PRO A 45 -5.52 -9.17 11.69
CA PRO A 45 -6.23 -9.02 10.43
C PRO A 45 -5.55 -7.98 9.52
N GLU A 46 -5.66 -8.18 8.20
CA GLU A 46 -5.17 -7.22 7.22
C GLU A 46 -5.80 -5.84 7.44
N ILE A 47 -4.95 -4.83 7.59
CA ILE A 47 -5.37 -3.44 7.82
C ILE A 47 -5.27 -2.69 6.50
N PRO A 48 -6.36 -2.08 6.01
CA PRO A 48 -6.30 -1.23 4.83
C PRO A 48 -5.56 0.08 5.15
N ALA A 49 -4.60 0.46 4.30
CA ALA A 49 -3.97 1.76 4.38
C ALA A 49 -4.86 2.84 3.74
N ASN A 50 -4.73 4.10 4.22
CA ASN A 50 -5.57 5.19 3.73
C ASN A 50 -5.23 5.55 2.27
N THR A 51 -6.16 5.30 1.36
CA THR A 51 -5.98 5.46 -0.09
C THR A 51 -6.07 6.89 -0.60
N GLN A 52 -6.49 7.86 0.22
CA GLN A 52 -6.57 9.27 -0.22
C GLN A 52 -5.25 9.81 -0.78
N CYS A 53 -4.12 9.19 -0.43
CA CYS A 53 -2.79 9.59 -0.92
C CYS A 53 -2.40 9.00 -2.28
N ILE A 54 -3.20 8.08 -2.85
CA ILE A 54 -2.88 7.35 -4.10
C ILE A 54 -4.03 7.40 -5.12
N GLU A 55 -4.94 8.37 -4.97
CA GLU A 55 -6.00 8.63 -5.94
C GLU A 55 -5.38 9.19 -7.23
N GLY A 56 -5.42 8.40 -8.32
CA GLY A 56 -4.92 8.83 -9.62
C GLY A 56 -4.49 7.69 -10.52
N THR A 57 -4.01 8.07 -11.71
CA THR A 57 -3.36 7.18 -12.67
C THR A 57 -1.86 7.44 -12.69
N PHE A 58 -1.09 6.38 -12.88
CA PHE A 58 0.36 6.37 -13.02
C PHE A 58 0.70 5.96 -14.46
N ASP A 59 1.76 6.53 -15.01
CA ASP A 59 2.25 6.17 -16.36
C ASP A 59 3.09 4.87 -16.34
N ASP A 60 3.52 4.45 -15.15
CA ASP A 60 4.35 3.27 -14.92
C ASP A 60 3.80 2.38 -13.80
N LEU A 61 3.93 1.06 -13.99
CA LEU A 61 3.43 0.05 -13.08
C LEU A 61 4.21 0.02 -11.76
N ASP A 62 5.54 0.15 -11.83
CA ASP A 62 6.41 0.17 -10.66
C ASP A 62 6.21 1.43 -9.83
N ASP A 63 5.95 2.57 -10.46
CA ASP A 63 5.56 3.81 -9.76
C ASP A 63 4.23 3.66 -9.01
N ALA A 64 3.23 3.02 -9.62
CA ALA A 64 1.96 2.73 -8.95
C ALA A 64 2.16 1.84 -7.70
N PHE A 65 2.98 0.79 -7.82
CA PHE A 65 3.32 -0.06 -6.67
C PHE A 65 4.13 0.69 -5.62
N ARG A 66 5.10 1.51 -6.03
CA ARG A 66 5.92 2.32 -5.12
C ARG A 66 5.05 3.27 -4.31
N ALA A 67 4.11 3.96 -4.95
CA ALA A 67 3.18 4.86 -4.28
C ALA A 67 2.27 4.10 -3.30
N ALA A 68 1.73 2.94 -3.69
CA ALA A 68 0.91 2.09 -2.83
C ALA A 68 1.67 1.61 -1.58
N PHE A 69 2.91 1.14 -1.74
CA PHE A 69 3.73 0.69 -0.63
C PHE A 69 4.22 1.84 0.26
N ASP A 70 4.47 3.03 -0.28
CA ASP A 70 4.83 4.19 0.54
C ASP A 70 3.72 4.57 1.52
N VAL A 71 2.46 4.50 1.08
CA VAL A 71 1.30 4.71 1.95
C VAL A 71 1.24 3.65 3.06
N CYS A 72 1.46 2.38 2.74
CA CYS A 72 1.53 1.33 3.75
C CYS A 72 2.67 1.57 4.75
N ARG A 73 3.87 1.96 4.29
CA ARG A 73 5.01 2.27 5.17
C ARG A 73 4.68 3.38 6.15
N ARG A 74 4.10 4.49 5.68
CA ARG A 74 3.68 5.60 6.56
C ARG A 74 2.65 5.15 7.59
N ALA A 75 1.68 4.32 7.18
CA ALA A 75 0.65 3.79 8.08
C ALA A 75 1.27 2.86 9.15
N ILE A 76 2.19 1.99 8.76
CA ILE A 76 2.95 1.12 9.67
C ILE A 76 3.76 1.97 10.66
N GLU A 77 4.53 2.95 10.19
CA GLU A 77 5.30 3.83 11.06
C GLU A 77 4.42 4.58 12.07
N GLN A 78 3.23 5.04 11.66
CA GLN A 78 2.26 5.66 12.55
C GLN A 78 1.71 4.67 13.60
N ALA A 79 1.40 3.44 13.20
CA ALA A 79 0.95 2.38 14.09
C ALA A 79 2.03 2.00 15.11
N GLU A 80 3.28 1.83 14.67
CA GLU A 80 4.42 1.53 15.55
C GLU A 80 4.72 2.66 16.53
N ARG A 81 4.69 3.92 16.07
CA ARG A 81 4.83 5.09 16.95
C ARG A 81 3.73 5.14 18.01
N SER A 82 2.48 4.91 17.61
CA SER A 82 1.34 4.90 18.54
C SER A 82 1.45 3.78 19.58
N ARG A 83 1.92 2.59 19.17
CA ARG A 83 2.17 1.45 20.06
C ARG A 83 3.30 1.72 21.05
N ASN A 84 4.36 2.42 20.62
CA ASN A 84 5.43 2.82 21.51
C ASN A 84 4.96 3.86 22.54
N VAL A 85 4.15 4.84 22.14
CA VAL A 85 3.58 5.82 23.07
C VAL A 85 2.74 5.16 24.17
N GLN A 86 1.96 4.12 23.84
CA GLN A 86 1.18 3.36 24.84
C GLN A 86 2.01 2.52 25.81
N LYS A 87 3.26 2.15 25.47
CA LYS A 87 4.13 1.35 26.36
C LYS A 87 4.83 2.17 27.44
N PHE A 88 4.89 3.49 27.29
CA PHE A 88 5.56 4.39 28.24
C PHE A 88 4.59 5.13 29.18
N ASN A 89 3.31 4.78 29.13
CA ASN A 89 2.25 5.35 29.97
C ASN A 89 1.63 4.26 30.84
#